data_AF-A0A3A9F3W6-F1
#
_entry.id   AF-A0A3A9F3W6-F1
#
_cell.length_a   1.000
_cell.length_b   1.000
_cell.length_c   1.000
_cell.angle_alpha   90.00
_cell.angle_beta   90.00
_cell.angle_gamma   90.00
#
_symmetry.space_group_name_H-M   'P 1'
#
loop_
_entity.id
_entity.type
_entity.pdbx_description
1 polymer ?
#
loop_
_entity_poly.entity_id
_entity_poly.type
_entity_poly.pdbx_seq_one_letter_code
_entity_poly.pdbx_strand_id
1 'polypeptide(L)'
;MKIKLLAGSADEEALREEFRRGKKAAEARLGEQFLFYRYFIRIKAIAYEEIKKAYLRIESGESGDLPVTEHYLMLVDRQEREYKLRMEHAEDVQEVLAYLKEHFPKTEIGHYKKRQ
;
A
#
# COMPACT_ATOMS: atom_id res chain seq x y z
N MET A 1 1.64 -12.37 -15.86
CA MET A 1 1.37 -11.29 -14.89
C MET A 1 2.67 -11.00 -14.16
N LYS A 2 3.24 -9.82 -14.32
CA LYS A 2 4.55 -9.48 -13.71
C LYS A 2 4.31 -8.69 -12.42
N ILE A 3 4.89 -9.15 -11.32
CA ILE A 3 4.83 -8.49 -10.02
C ILE A 3 6.14 -7.71 -9.84
N LYS A 4 6.04 -6.41 -9.56
CA LYS A 4 7.20 -5.56 -9.23
C LYS A 4 7.39 -5.58 -7.72
N LEU A 5 8.48 -6.16 -7.26
CA LEU A 5 8.88 -6.06 -5.86
C LEU A 5 9.45 -4.67 -5.57
N LEU A 6 8.94 -4.01 -4.53
CA LEU A 6 9.37 -2.68 -4.09
C LEU A 6 10.50 -2.77 -3.06
N ALA A 7 10.32 -3.64 -2.06
CA ALA A 7 11.30 -4.00 -1.04
C ALA A 7 11.02 -5.44 -0.54
N GLY A 8 12.08 -6.13 -0.09
CA GLY A 8 12.07 -7.54 0.29
C GLY A 8 12.70 -8.44 -0.77
N SER A 9 12.63 -9.76 -0.55
CA SER A 9 13.15 -10.76 -1.47
C SER A 9 12.22 -11.98 -1.51
N ALA A 10 11.83 -12.40 -2.71
CA ALA A 10 11.11 -13.63 -2.98
C ALA A 10 11.28 -13.98 -4.46
N ASP A 11 11.14 -15.25 -4.80
CA ASP A 11 11.06 -15.69 -6.19
C ASP A 11 9.71 -15.28 -6.82
N GLU A 12 9.68 -15.22 -8.15
CA GLU A 12 8.48 -14.77 -8.87
C GLU A 12 7.29 -15.74 -8.71
N GLU A 13 7.55 -17.04 -8.52
CA GLU A 13 6.50 -18.04 -8.38
C GLU A 13 5.81 -17.90 -7.02
N ALA A 14 6.57 -17.81 -5.93
CA ALA A 14 6.06 -17.55 -4.59
C ALA A 14 5.21 -16.27 -4.53
N LEU A 15 5.69 -15.17 -5.11
CA LEU A 15 4.93 -13.91 -5.18
C LEU A 15 3.59 -14.08 -5.91
N ARG A 16 3.56 -14.88 -6.98
CA ARG A 16 2.33 -15.14 -7.75
C ARG A 16 1.35 -16.02 -6.98
N GLU A 17 1.84 -17.05 -6.30
CA GLU A 17 1.01 -17.93 -5.47
C GLU A 17 0.40 -17.17 -4.30
N GLU A 18 1.22 -16.42 -3.58
CA GLU A 18 0.77 -15.63 -2.44
C GLU A 18 -0.19 -14.54 -2.89
N PHE A 19 0.10 -13.84 -3.99
CA PHE A 19 -0.85 -12.89 -4.56
C PHE A 19 -2.20 -13.53 -4.82
N ARG A 20 -2.27 -14.76 -5.36
CA ARG A 20 -3.54 -15.46 -5.64
C ARG A 20 -4.31 -15.77 -4.36
N ARG A 21 -3.61 -16.21 -3.30
CA ARG A 21 -4.20 -16.61 -2.01
C ARG A 21 -4.56 -15.43 -1.10
N GLY A 22 -3.86 -14.31 -1.24
CA GLY A 22 -4.03 -13.13 -0.39
C GLY A 22 -5.46 -12.59 -0.39
N LYS A 23 -5.92 -12.15 0.79
CA LYS A 23 -7.25 -11.55 0.97
C LYS A 23 -7.32 -10.23 0.19
N LYS A 24 -8.30 -10.09 -0.69
CA LYS A 24 -8.54 -8.82 -1.40
C LYS A 24 -9.09 -7.77 -0.41
N ALA A 25 -8.48 -6.59 -0.39
CA ALA A 25 -8.91 -5.40 0.34
C ALA A 25 -8.78 -4.19 -0.61
N ALA A 26 -9.86 -3.86 -1.32
CA ALA A 26 -9.86 -2.87 -2.41
C ALA A 26 -8.77 -3.12 -3.49
N GLU A 27 -7.89 -2.15 -3.76
CA GLU A 27 -6.72 -2.28 -4.65
C GLU A 27 -5.55 -3.02 -4.01
N ALA A 28 -5.61 -3.26 -2.69
CA ALA A 28 -4.64 -4.05 -1.98
C ALA A 28 -5.03 -5.54 -1.96
N ARG A 29 -4.02 -6.38 -1.80
CA ARG A 29 -4.17 -7.79 -1.44
C ARG A 29 -3.24 -8.08 -0.27
N LEU A 30 -3.83 -8.55 0.82
CA LEU A 30 -3.17 -8.86 2.06
C LEU A 30 -2.68 -10.30 1.97
N GLY A 31 -1.42 -10.48 1.57
CA GLY A 31 -0.72 -11.75 1.63
C GLY A 31 -0.30 -12.10 3.05
N GLU A 32 0.44 -13.19 3.19
CA GLU A 32 1.01 -13.65 4.45
C GLU A 32 2.31 -12.91 4.77
N GLN A 33 3.19 -12.76 3.78
CA GLN A 33 4.49 -12.11 3.87
C GLN A 33 4.54 -10.78 3.13
N PHE A 34 3.71 -10.61 2.09
CA PHE A 34 3.72 -9.43 1.24
C PHE A 34 2.37 -8.70 1.22
N LEU A 35 2.46 -7.37 1.27
CA LEU A 35 1.38 -6.49 0.84
C LEU A 35 1.47 -6.32 -0.67
N PHE A 36 0.38 -6.64 -1.36
CA PHE A 36 0.26 -6.43 -2.79
C PHE A 36 -0.63 -5.23 -3.09
N TYR A 37 -0.28 -4.48 -4.12
CA TYR A 37 -1.07 -3.38 -4.65
C TYR A 37 -1.26 -3.55 -6.14
N ARG A 38 -2.51 -3.54 -6.60
CA ARG A 38 -2.87 -3.72 -8.00
C ARG A 38 -3.48 -2.46 -8.57
N TYR A 39 -2.79 -1.86 -9.54
CA TYR A 39 -3.31 -0.77 -10.36
C TYR A 39 -3.37 -1.19 -11.81
N PHE A 40 -4.59 -1.39 -12.33
CA PHE A 40 -4.85 -2.00 -13.63
C PHE A 40 -4.13 -3.36 -13.78
N ILE A 41 -3.23 -3.49 -14.75
CA ILE A 41 -2.46 -4.72 -15.04
C ILE A 41 -1.15 -4.81 -14.22
N ARG A 42 -0.76 -3.73 -13.53
CA ARG A 42 0.50 -3.65 -12.80
C ARG A 42 0.27 -4.03 -11.34
N ILE A 43 1.07 -4.97 -10.85
CA ILE A 43 1.06 -5.38 -9.45
C ILE A 43 2.40 -4.98 -8.84
N LYS A 44 2.34 -4.32 -7.70
CA LYS A 44 3.48 -4.06 -6.83
C LYS A 44 3.36 -4.96 -5.60
N ALA A 45 4.49 -5.37 -5.04
CA ALA A 45 4.57 -6.11 -3.79
C ALA A 45 5.61 -5.47 -2.88
N ILE A 46 5.39 -5.53 -1.57
CA ILE A 46 6.37 -5.13 -0.55
C ILE A 46 6.27 -6.10 0.63
N ALA A 47 7.40 -6.62 1.08
CA ALA A 47 7.43 -7.48 2.26
C ALA A 47 7.00 -6.68 3.48
N TYR A 48 6.12 -7.22 4.32
CA TYR A 48 5.66 -6.51 5.51
C TYR A 48 6.82 -6.15 6.44
N GLU A 49 7.82 -7.03 6.56
CA GLU A 49 8.99 -6.78 7.39
C GLU A 49 9.78 -5.53 6.98
N GLU A 50 9.73 -5.16 5.70
CA GLU A 50 10.43 -4.00 5.16
C GLU A 50 9.67 -2.70 5.37
N ILE A 51 8.38 -2.75 5.72
CA ILE A 51 7.57 -1.56 5.99
C ILE A 51 7.93 -1.02 7.36
N LYS A 52 8.60 0.14 7.38
CA LYS A 52 8.93 0.88 8.60
C LYS A 52 7.73 1.71 9.07
N LYS A 53 7.06 2.38 8.14
CA LYS A 53 5.93 3.28 8.42
C LYS A 53 4.87 3.21 7.33
N ALA A 54 3.60 3.30 7.70
CA ALA A 54 2.48 3.39 6.77
C ALA A 54 1.49 4.47 7.22
N TYR A 55 0.92 5.25 6.29
CA TYR A 55 -0.05 6.29 6.61
C TYR A 55 -0.94 6.66 5.43
N LEU A 56 -2.11 7.26 5.72
CA LEU A 56 -2.97 7.88 4.71
C LEU A 56 -2.45 9.28 4.39
N ARG A 57 -2.24 9.55 3.09
CA ARG A 57 -2.08 10.89 2.54
C ARG A 57 -3.28 11.21 1.66
N ILE A 58 -3.88 12.38 1.88
CA ILE A 58 -4.92 12.93 1.02
C ILE A 58 -4.33 14.14 0.32
N GLU A 59 -4.46 14.19 -1.00
CA GLU A 59 -4.07 15.33 -1.81
C GLU A 59 -5.32 15.89 -2.48
N SER A 60 -5.56 17.18 -2.30
CA SER A 60 -6.62 17.92 -2.99
C SER A 60 -6.00 18.72 -4.13
N GLY A 61 -6.61 18.66 -5.30
CA GLY A 61 -6.23 19.45 -6.47
C GLY A 61 -7.45 19.85 -7.29
N GLU A 62 -7.20 20.41 -8.45
CA GLU A 62 -8.23 20.82 -9.40
C GLU A 62 -8.05 20.03 -10.70
N SER A 63 -9.14 19.52 -11.25
CA SER A 63 -9.17 18.92 -12.59
C SER A 63 -10.16 19.71 -13.44
N GLY A 64 -9.67 20.76 -14.10
CA GLY A 64 -10.54 21.83 -14.62
C GLY A 64 -11.09 22.65 -13.45
N ASP A 65 -12.39 22.96 -13.46
CA ASP A 65 -13.06 23.71 -12.38
C ASP A 65 -13.57 22.83 -11.21
N LEU A 66 -13.32 21.51 -11.26
CA LEU A 66 -13.82 20.58 -10.25
C LEU A 66 -12.73 20.25 -9.22
N PRO A 67 -13.02 20.37 -7.91
CA PRO A 67 -12.11 19.90 -6.87
C PRO A 67 -12.02 18.37 -6.94
N VAL A 68 -10.79 17.86 -6.98
CA VAL A 68 -10.49 16.43 -6.95
C VAL A 68 -9.75 16.12 -5.66
N THR A 69 -10.18 15.06 -4.98
CA THR A 69 -9.50 14.53 -3.80
C THR A 69 -8.95 13.15 -4.14
N GLU A 70 -7.65 12.97 -3.93
CA GLU A 70 -6.95 11.71 -4.17
C GLU A 70 -6.47 11.10 -2.84
N HIS A 71 -6.69 9.80 -2.69
CA HIS A 71 -6.32 9.05 -1.50
C HIS A 71 -5.11 8.17 -1.79
N TYR A 72 -4.14 8.20 -0.88
CA TYR A 72 -2.90 7.47 -1.02
C TYR A 72 -2.56 6.68 0.24
N LEU A 73 -2.33 5.38 0.07
CA LEU A 73 -1.57 4.58 1.01
C LEU A 73 -0.08 4.90 0.80
N MET A 74 0.50 5.58 1.78
CA MET A 74 1.93 5.86 1.82
C MET A 74 2.61 4.75 2.62
N LEU A 75 3.62 4.12 2.02
CA LEU A 75 4.50 3.17 2.69
C LEU A 75 5.92 3.72 2.69
N VAL A 76 6.60 3.64 3.83
CA VAL A 76 8.01 4.01 3.98
C VAL A 76 8.75 2.75 4.36
N ASP A 77 9.78 2.38 3.60
CA ASP A 77 10.60 1.22 3.94
C ASP A 77 11.70 1.53 4.96
N ARG A 78 12.47 0.51 5.33
CA ARG A 78 13.63 0.63 6.22
C ARG A 78 14.76 1.50 5.67
N GLN A 79 14.80 1.71 4.35
CA GLN A 79 15.76 2.59 3.67
C GLN A 79 15.20 4.02 3.49
N GLU A 80 14.07 4.33 4.14
CA GLU A 80 13.38 5.62 4.09
C GLU A 80 12.84 6.01 2.71
N ARG A 81 12.67 5.02 1.82
CA ARG A 81 12.04 5.24 0.51
C ARG A 81 10.53 5.29 0.67
N GLU A 82 9.91 6.34 0.14
CA GLU A 82 8.45 6.49 0.12
C GLU A 82 7.84 5.85 -1.14
N TYR A 83 6.84 4.99 -0.94
CA TYR A 83 6.00 4.44 -1.99
C TYR A 83 4.59 5.01 -1.85
N LYS A 84 4.17 5.72 -2.90
CA LYS A 84 2.84 6.31 -3.04
C LYS A 84 1.93 5.37 -3.84
N LEU A 85 0.90 4.83 -3.20
CA LEU A 85 -0.06 3.89 -3.79
C LEU A 85 -1.46 4.51 -3.78
N ARG A 86 -2.05 4.71 -4.96
CA ARG A 86 -3.35 5.40 -5.09
C ARG A 86 -4.48 4.43 -4.75
N MET A 87 -5.35 4.83 -3.85
CA MET A 87 -6.57 4.10 -3.53
C MET A 87 -7.77 4.92 -3.98
N GLU A 88 -8.87 4.26 -4.28
CA GLU A 88 -10.14 4.89 -4.65
C GLU A 88 -10.68 5.70 -3.47
N HIS A 89 -10.74 5.08 -2.28
CA HIS A 89 -11.29 5.69 -1.08
C HIS A 89 -10.32 5.76 0.10
N ALA A 90 -10.59 6.67 1.04
CA ALA A 90 -9.80 6.81 2.26
C ALA A 90 -10.01 5.59 3.18
N GLU A 91 -11.22 5.03 3.19
CA GLU A 91 -11.62 3.86 3.97
C GLU A 91 -10.81 2.63 3.57
N ASP A 92 -10.50 2.47 2.27
CA ASP A 92 -9.66 1.38 1.77
C ASP A 92 -8.23 1.46 2.33
N VAL A 93 -7.70 2.68 2.44
CA VAL A 93 -6.41 2.91 3.11
C VAL A 93 -6.51 2.55 4.59
N GLN A 94 -7.60 2.96 5.27
CA GLN A 94 -7.81 2.65 6.68
C GLN A 94 -7.90 1.13 6.94
N GLU A 95 -8.53 0.36 6.06
CA GLU A 95 -8.59 -1.11 6.17
C GLU A 95 -7.17 -1.71 6.17
N VAL A 96 -6.32 -1.28 5.23
CA VAL A 96 -4.93 -1.76 5.16
C VAL A 96 -4.12 -1.32 6.38
N LEU A 97 -4.28 -0.07 6.83
CA LEU A 97 -3.58 0.42 8.03
C LEU A 97 -4.01 -0.31 9.30
N ALA A 98 -5.30 -0.64 9.44
CA ALA A 98 -5.82 -1.43 10.55
C ALA A 98 -5.20 -2.83 10.56
N TYR A 99 -5.13 -3.48 9.40
CA TYR A 99 -4.48 -4.78 9.25
C TYR A 99 -2.99 -4.73 9.63
N LEU A 100 -2.24 -3.72 9.13
CA LEU A 100 -0.83 -3.54 9.48
C LEU A 100 -0.64 -3.31 10.98
N LYS A 101 -1.52 -2.54 11.62
CA LYS A 101 -1.49 -2.29 13.07
C LYS A 101 -1.69 -3.55 13.89
N GLU A 102 -2.61 -4.41 13.46
CA GLU A 102 -2.97 -5.65 14.16
C GLU A 102 -1.91 -6.74 14.00
N HIS A 103 -1.43 -6.98 12.78
CA HIS A 103 -0.57 -8.12 12.46
C HIS A 103 0.93 -7.79 12.45
N PHE A 104 1.30 -6.52 12.26
CA PHE A 104 2.69 -6.09 12.12
C PHE A 104 2.99 -4.90 13.05
N PRO A 105 2.99 -5.11 14.38
CA PRO A 105 3.04 -4.03 15.39
C PRO A 105 4.33 -3.20 15.38
N LYS A 106 5.38 -3.68 14.68
CA LYS A 106 6.62 -2.92 14.46
C LYS A 106 6.46 -1.82 13.41
N THR A 107 5.40 -1.86 12.61
CA THR A 107 5.09 -0.85 11.60
C THR A 107 4.55 0.40 12.29
N GLU A 108 5.20 1.54 12.12
CA GLU A 108 4.66 2.80 12.59
C GLU A 108 3.44 3.19 11.75
N ILE A 109 2.25 3.23 12.35
CA ILE A 109 1.05 3.70 11.67
C ILE A 109 0.89 5.20 11.93
N GLY A 110 1.14 6.00 10.90
CA GLY A 110 0.99 7.44 10.95
C GLY A 110 -0.45 7.88 10.69
N HIS A 111 -0.84 9.00 11.29
CA HIS A 111 -2.09 9.68 10.99
C HIS A 111 -1.85 10.86 10.04
N TYR A 112 -2.76 11.00 9.08
CA TYR A 112 -3.00 12.15 8.20
C TYR A 112 -1.97 13.29 8.22
N LYS A 113 -1.13 13.37 7.19
CA LYS A 113 -0.28 14.55 6.94
C LYS A 113 -0.95 15.43 5.88
N LYS A 114 -1.81 16.38 6.31
CA LYS A 114 -2.22 17.49 5.43
C LYS A 114 -0.97 18.29 5.13
N ARG A 115 -0.50 18.31 3.87
CA ARG A 115 0.42 19.37 3.48
C ARG A 115 -0.43 20.63 3.28
N GLN A 116 -0.14 21.65 4.09
CA GLN A 116 -0.53 23.02 3.83
C GLN A 116 0.17 23.52 2.57
#